data_AF-A0A5A7NFV1-F1
#
_entry.id   AF-A0A5A7NFV1-F1
#
_cell.length_a   1.000
_cell.length_b   1.000
_cell.length_c   1.000
_cell.angle_alpha   90.00
_cell.angle_beta   90.00
_cell.angle_gamma   90.00
#
_symmetry.space_group_name_H-M   'P 1'
#
loop_
_entity.id
_entity.type
_entity.pdbx_description
1 polymer ?
#
loop_
_entity_poly.entity_id
_entity_poly.type
_entity_poly.pdbx_seq_one_letter_code
_entity_poly.pdbx_strand_id
1 'polypeptide(L)'
;MLLNALFSHIVKKGSLRLQIGKGSFSQYGDGSGPAIHVHVKNHRTALAIGLNPYLKLGEAYMNGALTIENATVFDFLSLLTRNLGAGDDSDPLLQKIQRGWRQSIRFAAQYNPARRAKRNVAHHYDLSNTLYRLFLDRGLNYSCAYFESPDDDLETAQNQKLRHIAAKLALKPGMRVLDIGCGWGSMALWLAHHCDVQVTGITLSTQQAQLAKDRVEQAGLSDRVSIHLQDYRAIEPAFDRIVSIGMFEHVACPFMAPFFKRYIICSPPMAWL
;
A
#
# COMPACT_ATOMS: atom_id res chain seq x y z
N MET A 1 6.16 12.14 30.78
CA MET A 1 7.63 12.02 30.69
C MET A 1 8.06 11.27 29.43
N LEU A 2 7.66 10.02 29.21
CA LEU A 2 8.08 9.25 28.01
C LEU A 2 7.62 9.84 26.67
N LEU A 3 6.34 10.20 26.52
CA LEU A 3 5.84 10.83 25.28
C LEU A 3 6.50 12.18 25.00
N ASN A 4 6.74 12.97 26.05
CA ASN A 4 7.45 14.24 25.95
C ASN A 4 8.90 14.03 25.49
N ALA A 5 9.60 13.05 26.07
CA ALA A 5 10.95 12.69 25.65
C ALA A 5 10.97 12.24 24.18
N LEU A 6 10.02 11.38 23.79
CA LEU A 6 9.86 10.92 22.41
C LEU A 6 9.67 12.08 21.42
N PHE A 7 8.74 13.00 21.69
CA PHE A 7 8.51 14.14 20.79
C PHE A 7 9.64 15.16 20.80
N SER A 8 10.30 15.39 21.94
CA SER A 8 11.49 16.25 21.99
C SER A 8 12.67 15.69 21.18
N HIS A 9 12.76 14.37 21.07
CA HIS A 9 13.79 13.70 20.29
C HIS A 9 13.45 13.69 18.80
N ILE A 10 12.19 13.39 18.45
CA ILE A 10 11.75 13.31 17.05
C ILE A 10 11.60 14.72 16.46
N VAL A 11 10.75 15.57 17.04
CA VAL A 11 10.33 16.83 16.42
C VAL A 11 11.38 17.92 16.65
N LYS A 12 12.30 18.07 15.70
CA LYS A 12 13.34 19.12 15.68
C LYS A 12 12.95 20.31 14.81
N LYS A 13 12.33 20.04 13.66
CA LYS A 13 11.80 21.05 12.73
C LYS A 13 10.28 21.03 12.75
N GLY A 14 9.67 22.20 12.76
CA GLY A 14 8.22 22.37 12.78
C GLY A 14 7.69 22.88 14.12
N SER A 15 6.37 22.90 14.28
CA SER A 15 5.70 23.38 15.49
C SER A 15 4.66 22.36 15.99
N LEU A 16 4.99 21.64 17.06
CA LEU A 16 4.08 20.70 17.72
C LEU A 16 3.80 21.15 19.16
N ARG A 17 2.52 21.32 19.51
CA ARG A 17 2.08 21.50 20.88
C ARG A 17 1.37 20.25 21.37
N LEU A 18 1.78 19.73 22.51
CA LEU A 18 1.18 18.57 23.17
C LEU A 18 0.51 18.99 24.46
N GLN A 19 -0.75 18.62 24.64
CA GLN A 19 -1.44 18.67 25.92
C GLN A 19 -1.79 17.26 26.39
N ILE A 20 -1.52 16.95 27.65
CA ILE A 20 -1.92 15.66 28.25
C ILE A 20 -2.97 15.95 29.34
N GLY A 21 -4.17 15.40 29.17
CA GLY A 21 -5.30 15.65 30.05
C GLY A 21 -5.68 17.13 30.11
N LYS A 22 -5.74 17.71 31.31
CA LYS A 22 -5.92 19.16 31.54
C LYS A 22 -4.60 19.87 31.88
N GLY A 23 -3.46 19.24 31.57
CA GLY A 23 -2.14 19.80 31.85
C GLY A 23 -1.81 21.01 30.98
N SER A 24 -0.66 21.63 31.25
CA SER A 24 -0.08 22.68 30.41
C SER A 24 0.35 22.13 29.03
N PHE A 25 0.44 23.02 28.05
CA PHE A 25 1.02 22.69 26.76
C PHE A 25 2.54 22.54 26.86
N SER A 26 3.08 21.48 26.28
CA SER A 26 4.50 21.35 25.94
C SER A 26 4.68 21.65 24.46
N GLN A 27 5.76 22.34 24.09
CA GLN A 27 6.07 22.68 22.70
C GLN A 27 7.34 21.97 22.22
N TYR A 28 7.34 21.50 20.97
CA TYR A 28 8.45 20.81 20.32
C TYR A 28 8.68 21.34 18.90
N GLY A 29 9.94 21.28 18.47
CA GLY A 29 10.41 21.80 17.19
C GLY A 29 10.92 23.25 17.25
N ASP A 30 11.33 23.78 16.10
CA ASP A 30 11.90 25.12 15.92
C ASP A 30 10.83 26.22 15.72
N GLY A 31 9.54 25.85 15.74
CA GLY A 31 8.43 26.77 15.55
C GLY A 31 8.11 27.10 14.09
N SER A 32 8.80 26.48 13.13
CA SER A 32 8.50 26.66 11.70
C SER A 32 7.20 25.95 11.28
N GLY A 33 6.60 26.39 10.17
CA GLY A 33 5.43 25.74 9.59
C GLY A 33 4.13 25.87 10.41
N PRO A 34 3.07 25.11 10.06
CA PRO A 34 1.79 25.19 10.75
C PRO A 34 1.89 24.66 12.19
N ALA A 35 1.19 25.32 13.10
CA ALA A 35 1.13 24.92 14.51
C ALA A 35 0.16 23.74 14.68
N ILE A 36 0.71 22.55 14.91
CA ILE A 36 -0.07 21.32 15.12
C ILE A 36 -0.30 21.14 16.62
N HIS A 37 -1.56 21.08 17.02
CA HIS A 37 -1.94 20.88 18.42
C HIS A 37 -2.44 19.46 18.61
N VAL A 38 -1.80 18.69 19.50
CA VAL A 38 -2.18 17.33 19.83
C VAL A 38 -2.64 17.27 21.27
N HIS A 39 -3.87 16.83 21.48
CA HIS A 39 -4.40 16.53 22.80
C HIS A 39 -4.38 15.03 23.04
N VAL A 40 -3.86 14.60 24.19
CA VAL A 40 -3.88 13.22 24.64
C VAL A 40 -4.69 13.15 25.92
N LYS A 41 -5.76 12.36 25.92
CA LYS A 41 -6.79 12.32 26.96
C LYS A 41 -6.27 12.21 28.40
N ASN A 42 -5.23 11.40 28.64
CA ASN A 42 -4.66 11.22 29.98
C ASN A 42 -3.23 10.63 29.93
N HIS A 43 -2.59 10.59 31.09
CA HIS A 43 -1.22 10.06 31.24
C HIS A 43 -1.09 8.57 30.90
N ARG A 44 -2.14 7.76 31.06
CA ARG A 44 -2.09 6.34 30.70
C ARG A 44 -1.99 6.16 29.18
N THR A 45 -2.78 6.91 28.42
CA THR A 45 -2.68 6.97 26.95
C THR A 45 -1.32 7.48 26.52
N ALA A 46 -0.82 8.56 27.13
CA ALA A 46 0.49 9.10 26.81
C ALA A 46 1.63 8.10 27.08
N LEU A 47 1.55 7.34 28.18
CA LEU A 47 2.50 6.26 28.49
C LEU A 47 2.43 5.13 27.46
N ALA A 48 1.23 4.69 27.09
CA ALA A 48 1.04 3.64 26.09
C ALA A 48 1.61 4.03 24.72
N ILE A 49 1.40 5.28 24.28
CA ILE A 49 1.99 5.82 23.06
C ILE A 49 3.52 5.87 23.18
N GLY A 50 4.06 6.35 24.30
CA GLY A 50 5.51 6.40 24.52
C GLY A 50 6.19 5.02 24.47
N LEU A 51 5.51 3.96 24.92
CA LEU A 51 6.05 2.58 24.93
C LEU A 51 5.92 1.88 23.58
N ASN A 52 4.82 2.09 22.84
CA ASN A 52 4.61 1.48 21.53
C ASN A 52 3.94 2.48 20.56
N PRO A 53 4.69 3.45 20.03
CA PRO A 53 4.13 4.51 19.20
C PRO A 53 3.57 3.99 17.88
N TYR A 54 4.13 2.91 17.31
CA TYR A 54 3.68 2.34 16.04
C TYR A 54 2.23 1.85 16.06
N LEU A 55 1.77 1.31 17.19
CA LEU A 55 0.41 0.80 17.34
C LEU A 55 -0.49 1.78 18.09
N LYS A 56 -0.02 2.28 19.24
CA LYS A 56 -0.86 3.03 20.18
C LYS A 56 -1.19 4.43 19.73
N LEU A 57 -0.39 5.04 18.84
CA LEU A 57 -0.74 6.34 18.26
C LEU A 57 -2.01 6.24 17.40
N GLY A 58 -2.08 5.23 16.51
CA GLY A 58 -3.25 4.98 15.67
C GLY A 58 -4.48 4.59 16.47
N GLU A 59 -4.35 3.66 17.42
CA GLU A 59 -5.46 3.26 18.30
C GLU A 59 -6.02 4.44 19.12
N ALA A 60 -5.13 5.31 19.65
CA ALA A 60 -5.53 6.47 20.41
C ALA A 60 -6.27 7.51 19.54
N TYR A 61 -5.85 7.69 18.29
CA TYR A 61 -6.58 8.55 17.35
C TYR A 61 -7.96 7.98 17.03
N MET A 62 -8.02 6.68 16.67
CA MET A 62 -9.26 6.00 16.31
C MET A 62 -10.32 5.98 17.42
N ASN A 63 -9.91 5.91 18.69
CA ASN A 63 -10.82 5.90 19.83
C ASN A 63 -11.05 7.29 20.47
N GLY A 64 -10.53 8.36 19.85
CA GLY A 64 -10.65 9.74 20.32
C GLY A 64 -9.86 10.04 21.60
N ALA A 65 -8.95 9.17 22.02
CA ALA A 65 -8.03 9.45 23.13
C ALA A 65 -6.83 10.31 22.71
N LEU A 66 -6.60 10.48 21.41
CA LEU A 66 -5.71 11.47 20.81
C LEU A 66 -6.52 12.28 19.80
N THR A 67 -6.56 13.60 19.94
CA THR A 67 -7.17 14.51 18.97
C THR A 67 -6.14 15.48 18.43
N ILE A 68 -6.39 15.99 17.23
CA ILE A 68 -5.53 16.93 16.53
C ILE A 68 -6.36 18.16 16.22
N GLU A 69 -5.85 19.33 16.59
CA GLU A 69 -6.47 20.63 16.37
C GLU A 69 -5.58 21.48 15.46
N ASN A 70 -6.20 22.39 14.70
CA ASN A 70 -5.54 23.30 13.74
C ASN A 70 -4.74 22.61 12.62
N ALA A 71 -4.91 21.30 12.45
CA ALA A 71 -4.20 20.50 11.46
C ALA A 71 -4.94 19.19 11.20
N THR A 72 -4.60 18.52 10.10
CA THR A 72 -5.10 17.18 9.81
C THR A 72 -4.18 16.10 10.41
N VAL A 73 -4.68 14.86 10.48
CA VAL A 73 -3.83 13.70 10.80
C VAL A 73 -2.70 13.54 9.78
N PHE A 74 -2.92 13.92 8.52
CA PHE A 74 -1.90 13.90 7.49
C PHE A 74 -0.77 14.89 7.78
N ASP A 75 -1.10 16.12 8.19
CA ASP A 75 -0.10 17.13 8.58
C ASP A 75 0.73 16.66 9.78
N PHE A 76 0.06 16.07 10.77
CA PHE A 76 0.73 15.51 11.94
C PHE A 76 1.68 14.37 11.58
N LEU A 77 1.23 13.39 10.78
CA LEU A 77 2.09 12.30 10.32
C LEU A 77 3.21 12.79 9.39
N SER A 78 2.95 13.81 8.58
CA SER A 78 3.96 14.45 7.71
C SER A 78 5.04 15.14 8.55
N LEU A 79 4.66 15.85 9.62
CA LEU A 79 5.61 16.43 10.57
C LEU A 79 6.52 15.36 11.18
N LEU A 80 5.92 14.26 11.68
CA LEU A 80 6.68 13.17 12.29
C LEU A 80 7.61 12.50 11.28
N THR A 81 7.12 12.15 10.09
CA THR A 81 7.91 11.43 9.07
C THR A 81 9.06 12.27 8.51
N ARG A 82 8.86 13.57 8.26
CA ARG A 82 9.95 14.49 7.86
C ARG A 82 11.07 14.53 8.88
N ASN A 83 10.71 14.54 10.17
CA ASN A 83 11.68 14.57 11.27
C ASN A 83 12.33 13.20 11.54
N LEU A 84 11.65 12.10 11.24
CA LEU A 84 12.23 10.74 11.31
C LEU A 84 13.16 10.44 10.13
N GLY A 85 12.90 11.01 8.94
CA GLY A 85 13.70 10.84 7.73
C GLY A 85 14.87 11.82 7.59
N ALA A 86 14.83 12.96 8.28
CA ALA A 86 15.90 13.98 8.27
C ALA A 86 17.00 13.75 9.32
N GLY A 87 16.99 12.60 10.01
CA GLY A 87 17.93 12.28 11.07
C GLY A 87 19.21 11.63 10.57
N ASP A 88 20.03 12.37 9.80
CA ASP A 88 21.47 12.03 9.61
C ASP A 88 22.26 12.21 10.93
N ASP A 89 21.63 12.78 11.97
CA ASP A 89 22.20 13.03 13.31
C ASP A 89 21.47 12.28 14.44
N SER A 90 20.97 11.07 14.21
CA SER A 90 20.34 10.26 15.26
C SER A 90 21.28 9.15 15.77
N ASP A 91 21.49 9.13 17.10
CA ASP A 91 22.35 8.21 17.86
C ASP A 91 22.31 6.77 17.31
N PRO A 92 23.47 6.22 16.87
CA PRO A 92 23.58 4.88 16.28
C PRO A 92 22.95 3.76 17.12
N LEU A 93 22.91 3.92 18.44
CA LEU A 93 22.39 2.92 19.37
C LEU A 93 20.86 2.78 19.26
N LEU A 94 20.15 3.90 19.13
CA LEU A 94 18.70 3.93 18.98
C LEU A 94 18.27 3.43 17.60
N GLN A 95 19.02 3.76 16.55
CA GLN A 95 18.80 3.16 15.23
C GLN A 95 18.94 1.64 15.27
N LYS A 96 19.91 1.10 16.03
CA LYS A 96 20.12 -0.33 16.19
C LYS A 96 18.99 -1.01 16.97
N ILE A 97 18.49 -0.36 18.03
CA ILE A 97 17.34 -0.86 18.82
C ILE A 97 16.06 -0.82 17.99
N GLN A 98 15.78 0.27 17.28
CA GLN A 98 14.62 0.39 16.39
C GLN A 98 14.68 -0.59 15.22
N ARG A 99 15.87 -0.78 14.61
CA ARG A 99 16.10 -1.79 13.57
C ARG A 99 15.88 -3.21 14.12
N GLY A 100 16.42 -3.52 15.30
CA GLY A 100 16.24 -4.82 15.95
C GLY A 100 14.77 -5.13 16.27
N TRP A 101 14.04 -4.16 16.84
CA TRP A 101 12.60 -4.30 17.11
C TRP A 101 11.76 -4.44 15.84
N ARG A 102 12.04 -3.62 14.82
CA ARG A 102 11.40 -3.73 13.50
C ARG A 102 11.68 -5.09 12.85
N GLN A 103 12.90 -5.62 12.98
CA GLN A 103 13.30 -6.89 12.38
C GLN A 103 12.64 -8.10 13.06
N SER A 104 12.50 -8.07 14.38
CA SER A 104 11.80 -9.11 15.15
C SER A 104 10.29 -9.15 14.87
N ILE A 105 9.63 -7.98 14.82
CA ILE A 105 8.21 -7.88 14.45
C ILE A 105 8.00 -8.29 13.00
N ARG A 106 8.92 -7.91 12.11
CA ARG A 106 8.88 -8.27 10.68
C ARG A 106 9.01 -9.79 10.49
N PHE A 107 9.87 -10.48 11.23
CA PHE A 107 10.00 -11.94 11.12
C PHE A 107 8.73 -12.69 11.55
N ALA A 108 8.09 -12.25 12.65
CA ALA A 108 6.84 -12.84 13.13
C ALA A 108 5.62 -12.51 12.23
N ALA A 109 5.58 -11.31 11.65
CA ALA A 109 4.52 -10.88 10.73
C ALA A 109 4.64 -11.49 9.32
N GLN A 110 5.84 -11.89 8.89
CA GLN A 110 6.12 -12.38 7.55
C GLN A 110 5.87 -13.90 7.35
N TYR A 111 5.44 -14.65 8.36
CA TYR A 111 5.08 -16.06 8.13
C TYR A 111 3.66 -16.18 7.51
N ASN A 112 3.59 -16.13 6.18
CA ASN A 112 2.35 -16.15 5.39
C ASN A 112 2.23 -17.39 4.47
N PRO A 113 1.99 -18.60 5.01
CA PRO A 113 1.74 -19.80 4.21
C PRO A 113 0.48 -19.63 3.34
N ALA A 114 0.37 -20.35 2.23
CA ALA A 114 -0.69 -20.15 1.22
C ALA A 114 -2.12 -20.08 1.79
N ARG A 115 -2.43 -20.95 2.76
CA ARG A 115 -3.72 -20.98 3.45
C ARG A 115 -3.99 -19.71 4.29
N ARG A 116 -2.94 -19.12 4.87
CA ARG A 116 -3.02 -17.85 5.63
C ARG A 116 -3.08 -16.65 4.69
N ALA A 117 -2.37 -16.70 3.56
CA ALA A 117 -2.44 -15.64 2.54
C ALA A 117 -3.86 -15.51 2.00
N LYS A 118 -4.50 -16.63 1.65
CA LYS A 118 -5.91 -16.65 1.23
C LYS A 118 -6.85 -16.06 2.29
N ARG A 119 -6.64 -16.39 3.58
CA ARG A 119 -7.46 -15.89 4.69
C ARG A 119 -7.25 -14.38 4.96
N ASN A 120 -6.01 -13.90 4.91
CA ASN A 120 -5.68 -12.49 5.13
C ASN A 120 -6.21 -11.62 3.99
N VAL A 121 -6.06 -12.08 2.73
CA VAL A 121 -6.62 -11.39 1.55
C VAL A 121 -8.15 -11.40 1.60
N ALA A 122 -8.79 -12.52 1.91
CA ALA A 122 -10.24 -12.57 2.05
C ALA A 122 -10.74 -11.55 3.11
N HIS A 123 -10.11 -11.49 4.28
CA HIS A 123 -10.56 -10.59 5.35
C HIS A 123 -10.27 -9.09 5.10
N HIS A 124 -9.25 -8.72 4.31
CA HIS A 124 -8.97 -7.32 3.96
C HIS A 124 -9.75 -6.82 2.74
N TYR A 125 -10.19 -7.71 1.84
CA TYR A 125 -10.91 -7.35 0.62
C TYR A 125 -12.39 -7.77 0.62
N ASP A 126 -12.91 -8.34 1.70
CA ASP A 126 -14.36 -8.53 1.91
C ASP A 126 -15.08 -7.25 2.40
N LEU A 127 -14.40 -6.11 2.45
CA LEU A 127 -15.07 -4.82 2.42
C LEU A 127 -15.82 -4.71 1.09
N SER A 128 -17.14 -4.54 1.16
CA SER A 128 -18.02 -4.53 -0.02
C SER A 128 -17.47 -3.62 -1.12
N ASN A 129 -17.56 -4.07 -2.38
CA ASN A 129 -17.30 -3.26 -3.57
C ASN A 129 -17.99 -1.88 -3.52
N THR A 130 -19.12 -1.77 -2.80
CA THR A 130 -19.81 -0.50 -2.55
C THR A 130 -18.94 0.53 -1.84
N LEU A 131 -18.15 0.12 -0.84
CA LEU A 131 -17.26 1.03 -0.11
C LEU A 131 -16.16 1.57 -1.04
N TYR A 132 -15.50 0.68 -1.79
CA TYR A 132 -14.42 1.06 -2.70
C TYR A 132 -14.89 2.00 -3.81
N ARG A 133 -16.12 1.84 -4.31
CA ARG A 133 -16.74 2.75 -5.29
C ARG A 133 -16.92 4.18 -4.79
N LEU A 134 -16.88 4.44 -3.48
CA LEU A 134 -17.04 5.80 -2.94
C LEU A 134 -15.79 6.66 -3.10
N PHE A 135 -14.61 6.06 -3.26
CA PHE A 135 -13.34 6.81 -3.25
C PHE A 135 -12.32 6.38 -4.30
N LEU A 136 -12.54 5.27 -5.01
CA LEU A 136 -11.69 4.86 -6.14
C LEU A 136 -12.23 5.41 -7.46
N ASP A 137 -11.37 5.38 -8.47
CA ASP A 137 -11.74 5.61 -9.87
C ASP A 137 -12.74 4.56 -10.38
N ARG A 138 -13.35 4.80 -11.54
CA ARG A 138 -14.28 3.85 -12.19
C ARG A 138 -13.68 2.48 -12.44
N GLY A 139 -12.36 2.42 -12.63
CA GLY A 139 -11.61 1.18 -12.76
C GLY A 139 -11.46 0.41 -11.45
N LEU A 140 -11.76 1.00 -10.29
CA LEU A 140 -11.47 0.43 -8.98
C LEU A 140 -9.98 0.09 -8.83
N ASN A 141 -9.09 0.96 -9.30
CA ASN A 141 -7.66 0.77 -9.18
C ASN A 141 -7.21 1.14 -7.76
N TYR A 142 -7.13 0.14 -6.87
CA TYR A 142 -6.56 0.32 -5.53
C TYR A 142 -5.04 0.18 -5.56
N SER A 143 -4.39 1.09 -6.27
CA SER A 143 -2.93 1.17 -6.44
C SER A 143 -2.52 2.60 -6.79
N CYS A 144 -1.22 2.90 -6.73
CA CYS A 144 -0.70 4.23 -7.05
C CYS A 144 -1.08 4.64 -8.48
N ALA A 145 -1.61 5.85 -8.64
CA ALA A 145 -1.84 6.47 -9.93
C ALA A 145 -0.55 7.12 -10.48
N TYR A 146 -0.56 7.52 -11.75
CA TYR A 146 0.56 8.22 -12.39
C TYR A 146 0.05 9.54 -12.96
N PHE A 147 0.49 10.65 -12.36
CA PHE A 147 0.09 12.00 -12.74
C PHE A 147 1.17 12.60 -13.66
N GLU A 148 0.85 12.82 -14.94
CA GLU A 148 1.72 13.54 -15.87
C GLU A 148 1.65 15.05 -15.64
N SER A 149 0.52 15.54 -15.14
CA SER A 149 0.30 16.93 -14.73
C SER A 149 -0.21 17.02 -13.29
N PRO A 150 0.16 18.07 -12.51
CA PRO A 150 -0.43 18.34 -11.20
C PRO A 150 -1.96 18.57 -11.22
N ASP A 151 -2.50 18.95 -12.38
CA ASP A 151 -3.93 19.24 -12.56
C ASP A 151 -4.76 18.00 -12.97
N ASP A 152 -4.13 16.84 -13.14
CA ASP A 152 -4.83 15.62 -13.54
C ASP A 152 -5.75 15.12 -12.42
N ASP A 153 -6.97 14.73 -12.80
CA ASP A 153 -7.87 14.03 -11.89
C ASP A 153 -7.46 12.55 -11.70
N LEU A 154 -8.04 11.89 -10.69
CA LEU A 154 -7.71 10.51 -10.34
C LEU A 154 -8.01 9.52 -11.49
N GLU A 155 -9.09 9.74 -12.22
CA GLU A 155 -9.49 8.88 -13.35
C GLU A 155 -8.43 8.92 -14.45
N THR A 156 -8.01 10.14 -14.82
CA THR A 156 -6.99 10.39 -15.82
C THR A 156 -5.66 9.80 -15.37
N ALA A 157 -5.24 10.05 -14.14
CA ALA A 157 -3.98 9.55 -13.60
C ALA A 157 -3.94 8.01 -13.49
N GLN A 158 -5.06 7.36 -13.20
CA GLN A 158 -5.14 5.90 -13.20
C GLN A 158 -5.03 5.32 -14.61
N ASN A 159 -5.69 5.95 -15.59
CA ASN A 159 -5.57 5.56 -16.99
C ASN A 159 -4.15 5.76 -17.54
N GLN A 160 -3.51 6.89 -17.21
CA GLN A 160 -2.11 7.16 -17.54
C GLN A 160 -1.18 6.10 -16.94
N LYS A 161 -1.39 5.68 -15.69
CA LYS A 161 -0.64 4.57 -15.10
C LYS A 161 -0.81 3.26 -15.90
N LEU A 162 -2.02 2.91 -16.31
CA LEU A 162 -2.26 1.69 -17.12
C LEU A 162 -1.49 1.76 -18.44
N ARG A 163 -1.57 2.90 -19.14
CA ARG A 163 -0.80 3.19 -20.36
C ARG A 163 0.70 3.11 -20.14
N HIS A 164 1.19 3.70 -19.05
CA HIS A 164 2.61 3.74 -18.70
C HIS A 164 3.17 2.32 -18.48
N ILE A 165 2.42 1.47 -17.77
CA ILE A 165 2.78 0.06 -17.57
C ILE A 165 2.75 -0.70 -18.90
N ALA A 166 1.69 -0.55 -19.70
CA ALA A 166 1.55 -1.23 -20.98
C ALA A 166 2.69 -0.87 -21.96
N ALA A 167 3.12 0.39 -21.99
CA ALA A 167 4.24 0.83 -22.80
C ALA A 167 5.56 0.10 -22.44
N LYS A 168 5.79 -0.15 -21.14
CA LYS A 168 6.97 -0.86 -20.65
C LYS A 168 6.94 -2.36 -20.92
N LEU A 169 5.75 -2.94 -21.08
CA LEU A 169 5.60 -4.36 -21.43
C LEU A 169 6.08 -4.66 -22.87
N ALA A 170 6.24 -3.65 -23.73
CA ALA A 170 6.70 -3.81 -25.12
C ALA A 170 5.96 -4.95 -25.84
N LEU A 171 4.62 -4.86 -25.79
CA LEU A 171 3.70 -5.88 -26.31
C LEU A 171 3.73 -5.94 -27.84
N LYS A 172 3.51 -7.13 -28.37
CA LYS A 172 3.31 -7.38 -29.80
C LYS A 172 1.96 -8.08 -30.01
N PRO A 173 1.34 -7.91 -31.19
CA PRO A 173 0.14 -8.65 -31.56
C PRO A 173 0.25 -10.15 -31.30
N GLY A 174 -0.80 -10.75 -30.76
CA GLY A 174 -0.92 -12.17 -30.44
C GLY A 174 -0.25 -12.64 -29.14
N MET A 175 0.45 -11.76 -28.40
CA MET A 175 1.09 -12.14 -27.13
C MET A 175 0.08 -12.51 -26.04
N ARG A 176 0.49 -13.40 -25.14
CA ARG A 176 -0.23 -13.78 -23.93
C ARG A 176 0.37 -13.07 -22.71
N VAL A 177 -0.46 -12.39 -21.95
CA VAL A 177 -0.07 -11.61 -20.76
C VAL A 177 -0.70 -12.20 -19.51
N LEU A 178 0.10 -12.36 -18.45
CA LEU A 178 -0.39 -12.72 -17.12
C LEU A 178 -0.41 -11.49 -16.21
N ASP A 179 -1.58 -11.17 -15.65
CA ASP A 179 -1.76 -10.13 -14.63
C ASP A 179 -1.90 -10.77 -13.24
N ILE A 180 -0.81 -10.76 -12.47
CA ILE A 180 -0.73 -11.37 -11.14
C ILE A 180 -1.23 -10.37 -10.09
N GLY A 181 -2.36 -10.69 -9.47
CA GLY A 181 -3.04 -9.78 -8.56
C GLY A 181 -3.89 -8.76 -9.32
N CYS A 182 -4.67 -9.23 -10.30
CA CYS A 182 -5.39 -8.39 -11.26
C CYS A 182 -6.46 -7.46 -10.65
N GLY A 183 -6.71 -7.55 -9.34
CA GLY A 183 -7.75 -6.80 -8.65
C GLY A 183 -9.11 -6.98 -9.33
N TRP A 184 -9.78 -5.86 -9.60
CA TRP A 184 -11.05 -5.83 -10.32
C TRP A 184 -10.92 -5.84 -11.86
N GLY A 185 -9.74 -6.19 -12.39
CA GLY A 185 -9.52 -6.47 -13.82
C GLY A 185 -9.11 -5.25 -14.67
N SER A 186 -8.80 -4.09 -14.06
CA SER A 186 -8.53 -2.87 -14.83
C SER A 186 -7.35 -2.96 -15.79
N MET A 187 -6.22 -3.56 -15.37
CA MET A 187 -5.07 -3.75 -16.26
C MET A 187 -5.41 -4.74 -17.38
N ALA A 188 -6.05 -5.87 -17.05
CA ALA A 188 -6.44 -6.87 -18.04
C ALA A 188 -7.40 -6.33 -19.11
N LEU A 189 -8.45 -5.61 -18.68
CA LEU A 189 -9.40 -4.94 -19.57
C LEU A 189 -8.71 -3.89 -20.44
N TRP A 190 -7.87 -3.05 -19.84
CA TRP A 190 -7.18 -1.99 -20.56
C TRP A 190 -6.26 -2.56 -21.65
N LEU A 191 -5.47 -3.58 -21.32
CA LEU A 191 -4.59 -4.25 -22.27
C LEU A 191 -5.37 -4.89 -23.42
N ALA A 192 -6.43 -5.64 -23.14
CA ALA A 192 -7.23 -6.25 -24.19
C ALA A 192 -7.93 -5.22 -25.07
N HIS A 193 -8.36 -4.09 -24.51
CA HIS A 193 -9.01 -3.04 -25.29
C HIS A 193 -8.04 -2.29 -26.23
N HIS A 194 -6.81 -2.02 -25.78
CA HIS A 194 -5.88 -1.14 -26.51
C HIS A 194 -4.74 -1.86 -27.22
N CYS A 195 -4.47 -3.12 -26.88
CA CYS A 195 -3.38 -3.90 -27.45
C CYS A 195 -3.95 -5.22 -27.99
N ASP A 196 -3.41 -5.74 -29.10
CA ASP A 196 -3.82 -7.02 -29.66
C ASP A 196 -3.17 -8.20 -28.90
N VAL A 197 -3.60 -8.42 -27.66
CA VAL A 197 -3.07 -9.47 -26.77
C VAL A 197 -4.19 -10.27 -26.13
N GLN A 198 -3.86 -11.46 -25.63
CA GLN A 198 -4.70 -12.25 -24.73
C GLN A 198 -4.23 -12.04 -23.29
N VAL A 199 -5.14 -11.82 -22.36
CA VAL A 199 -4.79 -11.55 -20.95
C VAL A 199 -5.42 -12.57 -20.03
N THR A 200 -4.61 -13.14 -19.15
CA THR A 200 -5.05 -13.96 -18.03
C THR A 200 -4.81 -13.18 -16.74
N GLY A 201 -5.88 -12.81 -16.04
CA GLY A 201 -5.81 -12.17 -14.72
C GLY A 201 -6.05 -13.17 -13.60
N ILE A 202 -5.25 -13.10 -12.53
CA ILE A 202 -5.48 -13.94 -11.34
C ILE A 202 -5.57 -13.12 -10.05
N THR A 203 -6.46 -13.56 -9.16
CA THR A 203 -6.61 -13.00 -7.81
C THR A 203 -6.95 -14.10 -6.80
N LEU A 204 -6.75 -13.82 -5.52
CA LEU A 204 -7.18 -14.67 -4.40
C LEU A 204 -8.50 -14.18 -3.76
N SER A 205 -9.03 -13.03 -4.18
CA SER A 205 -10.30 -12.49 -3.69
C SER A 205 -11.47 -12.90 -4.59
N THR A 206 -12.46 -13.58 -3.99
CA THR A 206 -13.67 -14.01 -4.69
C THR A 206 -14.48 -12.82 -5.21
N GLN A 207 -14.62 -11.75 -4.42
CA GLN A 207 -15.38 -10.56 -4.82
C GLN A 207 -14.72 -9.82 -6.00
N GLN A 208 -13.39 -9.71 -5.99
CA GLN A 208 -12.62 -9.14 -7.09
C GLN A 208 -12.75 -9.98 -8.35
N ALA A 209 -12.57 -11.30 -8.23
CA ALA A 209 -12.69 -12.22 -9.37
C ALA A 209 -14.08 -12.16 -10.00
N GLN A 210 -15.14 -12.14 -9.19
CA GLN A 210 -16.52 -12.06 -9.71
C GLN A 210 -16.75 -10.75 -10.46
N LEU A 211 -16.49 -9.61 -9.82
CA LEU A 211 -16.73 -8.31 -10.47
C LEU A 211 -15.82 -8.09 -11.69
N ALA A 212 -14.59 -8.59 -11.68
CA ALA A 212 -13.71 -8.53 -12.84
C ALA A 212 -14.28 -9.34 -14.03
N LYS A 213 -14.82 -10.53 -13.79
CA LYS A 213 -15.49 -11.33 -14.83
C LYS A 213 -16.71 -10.61 -15.39
N ASP A 214 -17.56 -10.08 -14.52
CA ASP A 214 -18.75 -9.34 -14.94
C ASP A 214 -18.36 -8.14 -15.84
N ARG A 215 -17.28 -7.42 -15.49
CA ARG A 215 -16.75 -6.31 -16.29
C ARG A 215 -16.18 -6.75 -17.63
N VAL A 216 -15.51 -7.90 -17.69
CA VAL A 216 -14.99 -8.49 -18.94
C VAL A 216 -16.13 -8.85 -19.88
N GLU A 217 -17.19 -9.47 -19.36
CA GLU A 217 -18.37 -9.82 -20.13
C GLU A 217 -19.10 -8.57 -20.62
N GLN A 218 -19.32 -7.58 -19.76
CA GLN A 218 -19.96 -6.31 -20.12
C GLN A 218 -19.18 -5.53 -21.18
N ALA A 219 -17.85 -5.65 -21.19
CA ALA A 219 -16.99 -5.04 -22.19
C ALA A 219 -16.93 -5.83 -23.51
N GLY A 220 -17.53 -7.02 -23.58
CA GLY A 220 -17.48 -7.91 -24.74
C GLY A 220 -16.07 -8.46 -25.02
N LEU A 221 -15.24 -8.63 -23.98
CA LEU A 221 -13.83 -9.03 -24.10
C LEU A 221 -13.57 -10.47 -23.61
N SER A 222 -14.62 -11.27 -23.44
CA SER A 222 -14.52 -12.63 -22.89
C SER A 222 -13.70 -13.61 -23.74
N ASP A 223 -13.51 -13.32 -25.03
CA ASP A 223 -12.66 -14.06 -25.96
C ASP A 223 -11.17 -13.71 -25.79
N ARG A 224 -10.84 -12.60 -25.12
CA ARG A 224 -9.48 -12.07 -24.99
C ARG A 224 -9.01 -11.95 -23.55
N VAL A 225 -9.91 -11.92 -22.57
CA VAL A 225 -9.60 -11.81 -21.15
C VAL A 225 -10.21 -12.97 -20.37
N SER A 226 -9.38 -13.67 -19.60
CA SER A 226 -9.81 -14.71 -18.67
C SER A 226 -9.39 -14.35 -17.25
N ILE A 227 -10.31 -14.46 -16.29
CA ILE A 227 -10.07 -14.16 -14.87
C ILE A 227 -10.20 -15.41 -14.02
N HIS A 228 -9.19 -15.73 -13.22
CA HIS A 228 -9.17 -16.91 -12.36
C HIS A 228 -9.00 -16.57 -10.89
N LEU A 229 -9.77 -17.25 -10.04
CA LEU A 229 -9.57 -17.27 -8.60
C LEU A 229 -8.49 -18.32 -8.28
N GLN A 230 -7.23 -17.96 -8.46
CA GLN A 230 -6.11 -18.90 -8.41
C GLN A 230 -4.89 -18.25 -7.76
N ASP A 231 -4.14 -19.07 -7.03
CA ASP A 231 -2.84 -18.67 -6.49
C ASP A 231 -1.78 -18.69 -7.59
N TYR A 232 -0.97 -17.65 -7.69
CA TYR A 232 0.11 -17.56 -8.69
C TYR A 232 1.05 -18.77 -8.62
N ARG A 233 1.26 -19.36 -7.44
CA ARG A 233 2.12 -20.53 -7.23
C ARG A 233 1.60 -21.80 -7.91
N ALA A 234 0.35 -21.81 -8.36
CA ALA A 234 -0.25 -22.92 -9.10
C ALA A 234 -0.34 -22.63 -10.61
N ILE A 235 0.19 -21.51 -11.11
CA ILE A 235 0.16 -21.17 -12.53
C ILE A 235 1.39 -21.75 -13.22
N GLU A 236 1.16 -22.60 -14.19
CA GLU A 236 2.21 -23.03 -15.10
C GLU A 236 2.65 -21.86 -15.98
N PRO A 237 3.96 -21.55 -16.04
CA PRO A 237 4.41 -20.38 -16.76
C PRO A 237 4.38 -20.64 -18.28
N ALA A 238 3.44 -19.97 -18.95
CA ALA A 238 3.23 -20.04 -20.39
C ALA A 238 2.77 -18.67 -20.93
N PHE A 239 3.46 -17.59 -20.56
CA PHE A 239 3.08 -16.23 -20.93
C PHE A 239 4.26 -15.48 -21.53
N ASP A 240 4.00 -14.63 -22.51
CA ASP A 240 5.02 -13.81 -23.16
C ASP A 240 5.40 -12.61 -22.29
N ARG A 241 4.45 -12.10 -21.50
CA ARG A 241 4.66 -11.01 -20.54
C ARG A 241 3.91 -11.26 -19.23
N ILE A 242 4.44 -10.68 -18.16
CA ILE A 242 3.83 -10.75 -16.84
C ILE A 242 3.79 -9.33 -16.29
N VAL A 243 2.68 -8.95 -15.68
CA VAL A 243 2.51 -7.72 -14.94
C VAL A 243 1.99 -8.04 -13.54
N SER A 244 2.48 -7.33 -12.52
CA SER A 244 1.99 -7.48 -11.16
C SER A 244 2.02 -6.13 -10.44
N ILE A 245 0.85 -5.67 -9.98
CA ILE A 245 0.68 -4.35 -9.39
C ILE A 245 0.16 -4.54 -7.96
N GLY A 246 0.91 -4.07 -6.95
CA GLY A 246 0.47 -4.08 -5.54
C GLY A 246 0.34 -5.46 -4.87
N MET A 247 0.81 -6.53 -5.52
CA MET A 247 0.79 -7.89 -4.96
C MET A 247 2.02 -8.17 -4.09
N PHE A 248 3.15 -7.56 -4.41
CA PHE A 248 4.45 -7.95 -3.85
C PHE A 248 4.57 -7.64 -2.36
N GLU A 249 3.88 -6.61 -1.90
CA GLU A 249 3.77 -6.20 -0.50
C GLU A 249 3.14 -7.29 0.38
N HIS A 250 2.40 -8.21 -0.23
CA HIS A 250 1.77 -9.36 0.42
C HIS A 250 2.58 -10.66 0.28
N VAL A 251 3.65 -10.66 -0.53
CA VAL A 251 4.60 -11.76 -0.63
C VAL A 251 5.63 -11.61 0.49
N ALA A 252 5.62 -12.54 1.44
CA ALA A 252 6.61 -12.50 2.50
C ALA A 252 8.04 -12.67 1.97
N CYS A 253 9.02 -11.99 2.60
CA CYS A 253 10.44 -11.99 2.21
C CYS A 253 11.02 -13.35 1.75
N PRO A 254 10.74 -14.49 2.43
CA PRO A 254 11.29 -15.78 2.03
C PRO A 254 10.82 -16.28 0.66
N PHE A 255 9.66 -15.82 0.19
CA PHE A 255 9.06 -16.24 -1.08
C PHE A 255 9.39 -15.31 -2.26
N MET A 256 10.15 -14.23 -2.02
CA MET A 256 10.56 -13.29 -3.08
C MET A 256 11.46 -13.95 -4.13
N ALA A 257 12.53 -14.63 -3.72
CA ALA A 257 13.46 -15.27 -4.66
C ALA A 257 12.80 -16.41 -5.48
N PRO A 258 11.99 -17.31 -4.90
CA PRO A 258 11.23 -18.29 -5.67
C PRO A 258 10.22 -17.68 -6.66
N PHE A 259 9.58 -16.56 -6.31
CA PHE A 259 8.67 -15.83 -7.21
C PHE A 259 9.40 -15.38 -8.47
N PHE A 260 10.49 -14.62 -8.31
CA PHE A 260 11.28 -14.14 -9.44
C PHE A 260 11.88 -15.30 -10.25
N LYS A 261 12.42 -16.33 -9.59
CA LYS A 261 13.00 -17.49 -10.29
C LYS A 261 11.98 -18.21 -11.18
N ARG A 262 10.71 -18.34 -10.74
CA ARG A 262 9.66 -18.98 -11.54
C ARG A 262 9.29 -18.18 -12.79
N TYR A 263 9.31 -16.85 -12.72
CA TYR A 263 8.78 -16.00 -13.80
C TYR A 263 9.85 -15.33 -14.67
N ILE A 264 11.08 -15.18 -14.18
CA ILE A 264 12.25 -14.74 -14.96
C ILE A 264 12.72 -15.86 -15.90
N ILE A 265 12.70 -17.13 -15.47
CA ILE A 265 13.22 -18.26 -16.26
C ILE A 265 12.29 -18.62 -17.44
N CYS A 266 10.99 -18.35 -17.31
CA CYS A 266 10.00 -18.74 -18.30
C CYS A 266 9.59 -17.61 -19.26
N SER A 267 10.20 -16.46 -19.06
CA SER A 267 10.21 -15.32 -19.96
C SER A 267 11.32 -15.57 -20.99
N PRO A 268 11.09 -15.45 -22.33
CA PRO A 268 12.21 -15.44 -23.28
C PRO A 268 13.24 -14.39 -22.83
N PRO A 269 14.53 -14.47 -23.21
CA PRO A 269 15.60 -13.63 -22.67
C PRO A 269 15.41 -12.10 -22.76
N MET A 270 14.29 -11.63 -23.33
CA MET A 270 13.84 -10.23 -23.39
C MET A 270 12.43 -9.98 -22.79
N ALA A 271 11.89 -10.86 -21.97
CA ALA A 271 10.61 -10.61 -21.30
C ALA A 271 10.83 -9.84 -20.00
N TRP A 272 10.13 -8.71 -19.91
CA TRP A 272 10.22 -7.74 -18.84
C TRP A 272 9.17 -8.06 -17.76
N LEU A 273 9.55 -7.88 -16.49
CA LEU A 273 8.68 -7.96 -15.31
C LEU A 273 8.29 -6.55 -14.84
#